data_AF-A0A7C3T4P3-F1
#
_entry.id   AF-A0A7C3T4P3-F1
#
_cell.length_a   1.000
_cell.length_b   1.000
_cell.length_c   1.000
_cell.angle_alpha   90.00
_cell.angle_beta   90.00
_cell.angle_gamma   90.00
#
_symmetry.space_group_name_H-M   'P 1'
#
loop_
_entity.id
_entity.type
_entity.pdbx_description
1 polymer ?
#
loop_
_entity_poly.entity_id
_entity_poly.type
_entity_poly.pdbx_seq_one_letter_code
_entity_poly.pdbx_strand_id
1 'polypeptide(L)'
;MGAIRVAWSGRESGGGSEVGNARLTIWNEDECQRVHEATLKVLEEVGTDVRHEGARELLARAGARVEGRRVFIPRALVEAA
;
A
#
# COMPACT_ATOMS: atom_id res chain seq x y z
N MET A 1 -16.98 14.36 3.37
CA MET A 1 -15.95 15.24 3.98
C MET A 1 -15.28 14.43 5.07
N GLY A 2 -14.03 14.00 4.87
CA GLY A 2 -13.26 13.23 5.85
C GLY A 2 -12.80 14.11 7.02
N ALA A 3 -12.91 13.61 8.24
CA ALA A 3 -12.45 14.31 9.44
C ALA A 3 -11.00 13.87 9.76
N ILE A 4 -10.08 14.83 9.85
CA ILE A 4 -8.69 14.57 10.25
C ILE A 4 -8.67 14.18 11.73
N ARG A 5 -8.12 13.01 12.04
CA ARG A 5 -7.87 12.58 13.43
C ARG A 5 -6.38 12.63 13.74
N VAL A 6 -6.05 13.22 14.89
CA VAL A 6 -4.69 13.28 15.43
C VAL A 6 -4.68 12.44 16.71
N ALA A 7 -3.84 11.41 16.75
CA ALA A 7 -3.58 10.66 17.97
C ALA A 7 -2.25 11.13 18.58
N TRP A 8 -2.30 11.58 19.83
CA TRP A 8 -1.12 11.95 20.61
C TRP A 8 -0.92 10.90 21.71
N SER A 9 0.24 10.26 21.78
CA SER A 9 0.59 9.32 22.84
C SER A 9 1.64 9.96 23.74
N GLY A 10 1.21 10.60 24.83
CA GLY A 10 2.08 11.12 25.87
C GLY A 10 1.71 10.53 27.23
N ARG A 11 2.63 9.74 27.80
CA ARG A 11 2.66 9.44 29.24
C ARG A 11 3.84 10.23 29.79
N GLU A 12 3.56 11.32 30.50
CA GLU A 12 4.59 12.19 31.05
C GLU A 12 5.20 11.58 32.32
N SER A 13 6.52 11.37 32.31
CA SER A 13 7.37 11.31 33.51
C SER A 13 8.84 11.50 33.10
N GLY A 14 9.30 12.76 33.13
CA GLY A 14 10.70 13.13 33.36
C GLY A 14 11.71 13.02 32.21
N GLY A 15 12.10 14.17 31.65
CA GLY A 15 13.51 14.47 31.36
C GLY A 15 14.16 13.82 30.13
N GLY A 16 13.68 14.15 28.93
CA GLY A 16 14.39 13.93 27.66
C GLY A 16 13.54 14.48 26.53
N SER A 17 14.09 15.32 25.66
CA SER A 17 13.35 15.90 24.52
C SER A 17 13.04 14.81 23.50
N GLU A 18 11.92 14.12 23.72
CA GLU A 18 11.32 13.14 22.81
C GLU A 18 10.53 13.91 21.75
N VAL A 19 10.89 13.75 20.47
CA VAL A 19 10.08 14.27 19.38
C VAL A 19 8.78 13.47 19.39
N GLY A 20 7.70 14.04 19.95
CA GLY A 20 6.41 13.35 20.08
C GLY A 20 5.95 12.80 18.74
N ASN A 21 5.76 11.49 18.66
CA ASN A 21 5.30 10.83 17.44
C ASN A 21 3.82 11.17 17.19
N ALA A 22 3.58 12.18 16.36
CA ALA A 22 2.24 12.56 15.95
C ALA A 22 1.79 11.72 14.75
N ARG A 23 0.68 10.99 14.90
CA ARG A 23 0.04 10.26 13.79
C ARG A 23 -1.18 11.02 13.27
N LEU A 24 -1.15 11.38 11.99
CA LEU A 24 -2.27 11.94 11.24
C LEU A 24 -2.99 10.83 10.49
N THR A 25 -4.31 10.75 10.67
CA THR A 25 -5.20 9.86 9.91
C THR A 25 -6.21 10.71 9.15
N ILE A 26 -6.15 10.66 7.82
CA ILE A 26 -6.97 11.51 6.93
C ILE A 26 -8.19 10.75 6.40
N TRP A 27 -8.04 9.45 6.13
CA TRP A 27 -9.11 8.58 5.66
C TRP A 27 -9.57 7.62 6.74
N ASN A 28 -10.88 7.37 6.78
CA ASN A 28 -11.46 6.30 7.57
C ASN A 28 -11.25 4.92 6.90
N GLU A 29 -11.62 3.85 7.59
CA GLU A 29 -11.42 2.48 7.09
C GLU A 29 -12.12 2.24 5.75
N ASP A 30 -13.37 2.66 5.60
CA ASP A 30 -14.12 2.50 4.35
C ASP A 30 -13.49 3.29 3.19
N GLU A 31 -12.94 4.47 3.46
CA GLU A 31 -12.19 5.28 2.50
C GLU A 31 -10.90 4.58 2.08
N CYS A 32 -10.15 4.03 3.04
CA CYS A 32 -8.96 3.22 2.77
C CYS A 32 -9.32 1.97 1.95
N GLN A 33 -10.38 1.26 2.30
CA GLN A 33 -10.83 0.07 1.57
C GLN A 33 -11.18 0.42 0.12
N ARG A 34 -11.90 1.52 -0.12
CA ARG A 34 -12.22 1.96 -1.49
C ARG A 34 -10.97 2.22 -2.33
N VAL A 35 -9.95 2.85 -1.73
CA VAL A 35 -8.67 3.10 -2.43
C VAL A 35 -7.91 1.80 -2.67
N HIS A 36 -7.92 0.88 -1.70
CA HIS A 36 -7.33 -0.45 -1.83
C HIS A 36 -7.96 -1.23 -2.99
N GLU A 37 -9.29 -1.31 -3.03
CA GLU A 37 -10.07 -1.93 -4.10
C GLU A 37 -9.76 -1.35 -5.47
N ALA A 38 -9.73 -0.02 -5.57
CA ALA A 38 -9.39 0.66 -6.83
C ALA A 38 -7.94 0.35 -7.26
N THR A 39 -7.01 0.27 -6.31
CA THR A 39 -5.61 -0.07 -6.59
C THR A 39 -5.47 -1.49 -7.10
N LEU A 40 -6.15 -2.46 -6.48
CA LEU A 40 -6.15 -3.85 -6.92
C LEU A 40 -6.66 -3.97 -8.36
N LYS A 41 -7.77 -3.28 -8.68
CA LYS A 41 -8.30 -3.25 -10.05
C LYS A 41 -7.28 -2.71 -11.06
N VAL A 42 -6.57 -1.63 -10.72
CA VAL A 42 -5.53 -1.06 -11.60
C VAL A 42 -4.38 -2.06 -11.80
N LEU A 43 -3.89 -2.70 -10.74
CA LEU A 43 -2.80 -3.67 -10.83
C LEU A 43 -3.16 -4.92 -11.65
N GLU A 44 -4.41 -5.36 -11.55
CA GLU A 44 -4.91 -6.56 -12.23
C GLU A 44 -5.28 -6.30 -13.69
N GLU A 45 -6.01 -5.21 -13.98
CA GLU A 45 -6.54 -4.93 -15.32
C GLU A 45 -5.60 -4.09 -16.19
N VAL A 46 -4.92 -3.09 -15.59
CA VAL A 46 -4.05 -2.16 -16.33
C VAL A 46 -2.58 -2.58 -16.24
N GLY A 47 -2.17 -3.12 -15.10
CA GLY A 47 -0.80 -3.53 -14.82
C GLY A 47 0.19 -2.38 -14.71
N THR A 48 1.44 -2.71 -14.40
CA THR A 48 2.55 -1.76 -14.21
C THR A 48 3.77 -2.15 -15.04
N ASP A 49 4.58 -1.16 -15.44
CA ASP A 49 5.82 -1.43 -16.17
C ASP A 49 6.98 -1.77 -15.22
N VAL A 50 7.43 -3.02 -15.26
CA VAL A 50 8.58 -3.49 -14.48
C VAL A 50 9.80 -3.53 -15.38
N ARG A 51 10.76 -2.64 -15.11
CA ARG A 51 11.94 -2.44 -15.96
C ARG A 51 13.01 -3.50 -15.76
N HIS A 52 13.09 -4.07 -14.57
CA HIS A 52 14.09 -5.08 -14.21
C HIS A 52 13.64 -6.47 -14.64
N GLU A 53 14.48 -7.18 -15.40
CA GLU A 53 14.15 -8.50 -15.94
C GLU A 53 13.92 -9.54 -14.84
N GLY A 54 14.87 -9.71 -13.93
CA GLY A 54 14.72 -10.67 -12.82
C GLY A 54 13.50 -10.40 -11.93
N ALA A 55 13.02 -9.15 -11.86
CA ALA A 55 11.80 -8.82 -11.12
C ALA A 55 10.55 -9.31 -11.86
N ARG A 56 10.51 -9.17 -13.19
CA ARG A 56 9.44 -9.73 -14.02
C ARG A 56 9.37 -11.25 -13.90
N GLU A 57 10.51 -11.92 -13.90
CA GLU A 57 10.55 -13.37 -13.72
C GLU A 57 10.06 -13.82 -12.34
N LEU A 58 10.46 -13.12 -11.27
CA LEU A 58 9.98 -13.40 -9.92
C LEU A 58 8.45 -13.24 -9.83
N LEU A 59 7.92 -12.16 -10.39
CA LEU A 59 6.48 -11.90 -10.42
C LEU A 59 5.74 -12.96 -11.26
N ALA A 60 6.28 -13.34 -12.41
CA ALA A 60 5.72 -14.42 -13.22
C ALA A 60 5.66 -15.75 -12.45
N ARG A 61 6.75 -16.12 -11.75
CA ARG A 61 6.80 -17.31 -10.90
C ARG A 61 5.79 -17.25 -9.75
N ALA A 62 5.51 -16.06 -9.23
CA ALA A 62 4.51 -15.85 -8.19
C ALA A 62 3.06 -15.88 -8.71
N GLY A 63 2.84 -15.97 -10.03
CA GLY A 63 1.51 -16.05 -10.64
C GLY A 63 1.03 -14.76 -11.32
N ALA A 64 1.87 -13.74 -11.44
CA ALA A 64 1.53 -12.56 -12.24
C ALA A 64 1.62 -12.85 -13.74
N ARG A 65 0.74 -12.23 -14.54
CA ARG A 65 0.81 -12.29 -16.00
C ARG A 65 1.80 -11.22 -16.49
N VAL A 66 2.76 -11.61 -17.34
CA VAL A 66 3.79 -10.71 -17.87
C VAL A 66 3.70 -10.63 -19.39
N GLU A 67 3.58 -9.41 -19.90
CA GLU A 67 3.54 -9.10 -21.33
C GLU A 67 4.63 -8.07 -21.67
N GLY A 68 5.79 -8.57 -22.09
CA GLY A 68 6.97 -7.74 -22.32
C GLY A 68 7.43 -7.04 -21.04
N ARG A 69 7.21 -5.74 -20.92
CA ARG A 69 7.53 -4.93 -19.71
C ARG A 69 6.33 -4.74 -18.79
N ARG A 70 5.12 -4.99 -19.29
CA ARG A 70 3.88 -4.83 -18.53
C ARG A 70 3.65 -6.06 -17.66
N VAL A 71 3.42 -5.86 -16.37
CA VAL A 71 3.10 -6.92 -15.41
C VAL A 71 1.71 -6.64 -14.83
N PHE A 72 0.83 -7.62 -14.93
CA PHE A 72 -0.51 -7.61 -14.35
C PHE A 72 -0.49 -8.49 -13.10
N ILE A 73 -0.73 -7.89 -11.95
CA ILE A 73 -0.61 -8.54 -10.65
C ILE A 73 -2.03 -8.86 -10.16
N PRO A 74 -2.41 -10.15 -10.07
CA PRO A 74 -3.74 -10.54 -9.61
C PRO A 74 -3.99 -10.07 -8.18
N ARG A 75 -5.23 -9.71 -7.88
CA ARG A 75 -5.67 -9.37 -6.51
C ARG A 75 -5.21 -10.37 -5.46
N ALA A 76 -5.45 -11.66 -5.71
CA ALA A 76 -5.13 -12.73 -4.77
C ALA A 76 -3.63 -12.78 -4.44
N LEU A 77 -2.77 -12.40 -5.38
CA LEU A 77 -1.33 -12.34 -5.15
C LEU A 77 -0.94 -11.14 -4.25
N VAL A 78 -1.64 -10.01 -4.37
CA VAL A 78 -1.43 -8.84 -3.51
C VAL A 78 -1.96 -9.10 -2.09
N GLU A 79 -3.14 -9.69 -1.96
CA GLU A 79 -3.77 -9.96 -0.66
C GLU A 79 -3.05 -11.06 0.15
N ALA A 80 -2.27 -11.91 -0.52
CA ALA A 80 -1.49 -12.97 0.12
C ALA A 80 -0.05 -12.55 0.52
N ALA A 81 0.36 -11.31 0.23
CA ALA A 81 1.74 -10.84 0.40
C ALA A 81 2.09 -10.37 1.82
#